data_AF-A0A399X1P0-F1
#
_entry.id   AF-A0A399X1P0-F1
#
_cell.length_a   1.000
_cell.length_b   1.000
_cell.length_c   1.000
_cell.angle_alpha   90.00
_cell.angle_beta   90.00
_cell.angle_gamma   90.00
#
_symmetry.space_group_name_H-M   'P 1'
#
loop_
_entity.id
_entity.type
_entity.pdbx_description
1 polymer ?
#
loop_
_entity_poly.entity_id
_entity_poly.type
_entity_poly.pdbx_seq_one_letter_code
_entity_poly.pdbx_strand_id
1 'polypeptide(L)'
;MLISIVAGLALPLASGPEAFYASTERFGYTGTVSVYNTLSDAQNGRNARYSAIVVPQRDGSIYLVRNRPTFYEDFNAFLTNWYSNSGQNPNNKNEAFVQMYDDNASNWQNQKGYWNREHTVFTVEAKGKDATYPSRENPGDYARLWNAGAPQGSGESTKGTYLVYEYRLVATGLAGTDPDGDGFFESAGNAASYSGYFKGIFRNESERYPASNGFYVVNLVINSTSWAVTNSHAGSDNFGSNTVK
;
A
#
# COMPACT_ATOMS: atom_id res chain seq x y z
N MET A 1 -59.96 9.98 21.87
CA MET A 1 -59.48 9.26 20.67
C MET A 1 -57.97 9.50 20.59
N LEU A 2 -57.16 8.58 21.14
CA LEU A 2 -55.70 8.71 21.14
C LEU A 2 -55.15 8.18 19.80
N ILE A 3 -54.40 9.02 19.09
CA ILE A 3 -53.63 8.64 17.91
C ILE A 3 -52.26 8.21 18.41
N SER A 4 -52.01 6.89 18.43
CA SER A 4 -50.68 6.34 18.65
C SER A 4 -49.89 6.39 17.34
N ILE A 5 -48.88 7.25 17.28
CA ILE A 5 -47.87 7.26 16.21
C ILE A 5 -46.87 6.15 16.53
N VAL A 6 -46.89 5.08 15.74
CA VAL A 6 -45.84 4.06 15.77
C VAL A 6 -44.62 4.64 15.05
N ALA A 7 -43.61 5.05 15.81
CA ALA A 7 -42.31 5.39 15.28
C ALA A 7 -41.63 4.10 14.79
N GLY A 8 -41.59 3.90 13.46
CA GLY A 8 -40.83 2.83 12.84
C GLY A 8 -39.35 3.05 13.06
N LEU A 9 -38.72 2.19 13.87
CA LEU A 9 -37.27 2.03 13.92
C LEU A 9 -36.80 1.54 12.54
N ALA A 10 -36.29 2.46 11.72
CA ALA A 10 -35.52 2.10 10.54
C ALA A 10 -34.22 1.43 11.03
N LEU A 11 -34.14 0.11 10.88
CA LEU A 11 -32.87 -0.60 11.05
C LEU A 11 -31.91 -0.10 9.97
N PRO A 12 -30.66 0.27 10.30
CA PRO A 12 -29.67 0.55 9.29
C PRO A 12 -29.51 -0.69 8.41
N LEU A 13 -29.72 -0.55 7.10
CA LEU A 13 -29.30 -1.54 6.13
C LEU A 13 -27.80 -1.76 6.38
N ALA A 14 -27.42 -2.97 6.79
CA ALA A 14 -26.02 -3.35 6.82
C ALA A 14 -25.46 -3.12 5.41
N SER A 15 -24.48 -2.23 5.29
CA SER A 15 -23.70 -2.12 4.07
C SER A 15 -23.13 -3.50 3.77
N GLY A 16 -23.42 -4.06 2.59
CA GLY A 16 -22.76 -5.28 2.14
C GLY A 16 -21.24 -5.12 2.19
N PRO A 17 -20.47 -6.22 2.17
CA PRO A 17 -19.01 -6.14 2.15
C PRO A 17 -18.55 -5.23 1.00
N GLU A 18 -17.71 -4.23 1.32
CA GLU A 18 -17.08 -3.36 0.32
C GLU A 18 -16.22 -4.25 -0.59
N ALA A 19 -16.66 -4.48 -1.82
CA ALA A 19 -15.97 -5.32 -2.78
C ALA A 19 -15.15 -4.43 -3.70
N PHE A 20 -13.85 -4.69 -3.81
CA PHE A 20 -12.97 -3.95 -4.70
C PHE A 20 -11.70 -4.75 -5.04
N TYR A 21 -11.04 -4.31 -6.11
CA TYR A 21 -9.66 -4.65 -6.42
C TYR A 21 -8.92 -3.41 -6.93
N ALA A 22 -7.60 -3.41 -6.76
CA ALA A 22 -6.73 -2.38 -7.33
C ALA A 22 -5.35 -2.98 -7.65
N SER A 23 -4.89 -2.80 -8.88
CA SER A 23 -3.56 -3.21 -9.34
C SER A 23 -2.98 -2.13 -10.23
N THR A 24 -1.78 -1.65 -9.92
CA THR A 24 -1.06 -0.72 -10.78
C THR A 24 0.43 -0.74 -10.50
N GLU A 25 1.21 -0.60 -11.57
CA GLU A 25 2.68 -0.48 -11.58
C GLU A 25 3.14 0.88 -12.14
N ARG A 26 2.18 1.78 -12.36
CA ARG A 26 2.33 2.94 -13.22
C ARG A 26 2.61 4.23 -12.45
N PHE A 27 2.78 4.13 -11.14
CA PHE A 27 3.11 5.25 -10.27
C PHE A 27 4.55 5.17 -9.79
N GLY A 28 5.02 6.26 -9.19
CA GLY A 28 6.24 6.26 -8.43
C GLY A 28 6.09 6.91 -7.07
N TYR A 29 7.18 6.93 -6.31
CA TYR A 29 7.24 7.54 -5.00
C TYR A 29 8.61 8.17 -4.72
N THR A 30 8.60 9.15 -3.84
CA THR A 30 9.77 9.79 -3.22
C THR A 30 9.47 10.01 -1.74
N GLY A 31 10.44 10.36 -0.92
CA GLY A 31 10.14 10.70 0.47
C GLY A 31 11.34 10.65 1.38
N THR A 32 11.12 10.24 2.63
CA THR A 32 12.16 10.13 3.65
C THR A 32 11.99 8.91 4.54
N VAL A 33 13.11 8.48 5.11
CA VAL A 33 13.18 7.49 6.20
C VAL A 33 13.99 8.08 7.35
N SER A 34 13.39 8.15 8.54
CA SER A 34 14.10 8.51 9.77
C SER A 34 14.31 7.25 10.62
N VAL A 35 15.45 7.15 11.30
CA VAL A 35 15.84 5.95 12.06
C VAL A 35 15.97 6.29 13.54
N TYR A 36 15.44 5.42 14.40
CA TYR A 36 15.37 5.62 15.85
C TYR A 36 15.84 4.36 16.58
N ASN A 37 16.36 4.55 17.79
CA ASN A 37 16.78 3.45 18.67
C ASN A 37 15.59 2.82 19.42
N THR A 38 14.54 3.58 19.70
CA THR A 38 13.39 3.12 20.47
C THR A 38 12.08 3.38 19.74
N LEU A 39 11.06 2.56 20.02
CA LEU A 39 9.72 2.75 19.47
C LEU A 39 9.10 4.07 19.93
N SER A 40 9.31 4.46 21.19
CA SER A 40 8.80 5.72 21.74
C SER A 40 9.37 6.93 20.98
N ASP A 41 10.68 6.93 20.72
CA ASP A 41 11.33 7.97 19.93
C ASP A 41 10.78 8.04 18.50
N ALA A 42 10.56 6.88 17.86
CA ALA A 42 9.96 6.79 16.52
C ALA A 42 8.52 7.33 16.48
N GLN A 43 7.68 6.96 17.46
CA GLN A 43 6.29 7.40 17.56
C GLN A 43 6.17 8.91 17.84
N ASN A 44 7.10 9.48 18.61
CA ASN A 44 7.10 10.89 18.98
C ASN A 44 7.97 11.77 18.06
N GLY A 45 8.71 11.17 17.13
CA GLY A 45 9.63 11.87 16.23
C GLY A 45 10.80 12.55 16.94
N ARG A 46 11.36 11.96 18.01
CA ARG A 46 12.44 12.56 18.83
C ARG A 46 13.71 11.70 18.80
N ASN A 47 14.87 12.31 19.06
CA ASN A 47 16.15 11.59 19.21
C ASN A 47 16.49 10.62 18.05
N ALA A 48 16.30 11.06 16.80
CA ALA A 48 16.62 10.24 15.64
C ALA A 48 18.12 9.87 15.63
N ARG A 49 18.43 8.59 15.43
CA ARG A 49 19.80 8.11 15.11
C ARG A 49 20.24 8.70 13.78
N TYR A 50 19.33 8.70 12.80
CA TYR A 50 19.50 9.36 11.51
C TYR A 50 18.21 10.10 11.17
N SER A 51 18.28 11.41 10.98
CA SER A 51 17.14 12.23 10.58
C SER A 51 16.93 12.17 9.06
N ALA A 52 15.68 11.93 8.65
CA ALA A 52 15.13 12.17 7.31
C ALA A 52 16.08 11.87 6.14
N ILE A 53 16.51 10.61 6.03
CA ILE A 53 17.29 10.13 4.89
C ILE A 53 16.40 10.13 3.65
N VAL A 54 16.85 10.81 2.59
CA VAL A 54 16.06 10.99 1.36
C VAL A 54 15.88 9.66 0.63
N VAL A 55 14.64 9.41 0.22
CA VAL A 55 14.26 8.34 -0.71
C VAL A 55 14.18 8.98 -2.10
N PRO A 56 15.11 8.65 -3.03
CA PRO A 56 15.06 9.15 -4.41
C PRO A 56 13.80 8.65 -5.12
N GLN A 57 13.53 9.16 -6.31
CA GLN A 57 12.43 8.69 -7.15
C GLN A 57 12.51 7.18 -7.36
N ARG A 58 11.42 6.49 -7.06
CA ARG A 58 11.26 5.06 -7.32
C ARG A 58 9.94 4.74 -8.01
N ASP A 59 9.91 3.69 -8.81
CA ASP A 59 8.69 3.08 -9.33
C ASP A 59 8.02 2.29 -8.20
N GLY A 60 6.70 2.42 -8.10
CA GLY A 60 5.88 1.70 -7.14
C GLY A 60 4.96 0.70 -7.82
N SER A 61 4.51 -0.28 -7.05
CA SER A 61 3.47 -1.23 -7.42
C SER A 61 2.52 -1.42 -6.25
N ILE A 62 1.22 -1.51 -6.54
CA ILE A 62 0.22 -2.01 -5.61
C ILE A 62 -0.54 -3.17 -6.24
N TYR A 63 -0.93 -4.12 -5.40
CA TYR A 63 -1.87 -5.18 -5.77
C TYR A 63 -2.75 -5.47 -4.54
N LEU A 64 -4.05 -5.24 -4.69
CA LEU A 64 -5.03 -5.25 -3.60
C LEU A 64 -6.29 -5.98 -4.03
N VAL A 65 -6.78 -6.85 -3.17
CA VAL A 65 -8.04 -7.59 -3.34
C VAL A 65 -8.74 -7.65 -2.00
N ARG A 66 -10.02 -7.24 -1.94
CA ARG A 66 -10.91 -7.45 -0.76
C ARG A 66 -12.13 -8.33 -1.09
N ASN A 67 -12.02 -9.10 -2.18
CA ASN A 67 -12.96 -10.09 -2.69
C ASN A 67 -14.16 -9.61 -3.54
N ARG A 68 -13.86 -8.87 -4.62
CA ARG A 68 -14.30 -9.25 -5.99
C ARG A 68 -13.08 -9.12 -6.91
N PRO A 69 -12.89 -10.03 -7.89
CA PRO A 69 -13.69 -11.22 -8.19
C PRO A 69 -13.49 -12.37 -7.20
N THR A 70 -14.47 -13.27 -7.11
CA THR A 70 -14.52 -14.45 -6.22
C THR A 70 -13.39 -15.47 -6.43
N PHE A 71 -12.43 -15.19 -7.32
CA PHE A 71 -11.32 -16.07 -7.68
C PHE A 71 -9.93 -15.56 -7.26
N TYR A 72 -9.83 -14.37 -6.66
CA TYR A 72 -8.58 -13.94 -6.03
C TYR A 72 -8.69 -14.06 -4.51
N GLU A 73 -7.62 -14.52 -3.88
CA GLU A 73 -7.46 -14.47 -2.44
C GLU A 73 -7.27 -13.02 -2.00
N ASP A 74 -7.74 -12.67 -0.79
CA ASP A 74 -7.53 -11.35 -0.23
C ASP A 74 -6.02 -11.06 -0.20
N PHE A 75 -5.64 -9.87 -0.68
CA PHE A 75 -4.24 -9.52 -0.82
C PHE A 75 -4.02 -8.05 -0.56
N ASN A 76 -2.87 -7.72 0.02
CA ASN A 76 -2.49 -6.35 0.32
C ASN A 76 -1.00 -6.12 0.10
N ALA A 77 -0.63 -5.49 -1.02
CA ALA A 77 0.76 -5.13 -1.24
C ALA A 77 0.97 -3.68 -1.70
N PHE A 78 2.04 -3.10 -1.16
CA PHE A 78 2.67 -1.86 -1.59
C PHE A 78 4.17 -2.13 -1.70
N LEU A 79 4.69 -2.05 -2.92
CA LEU A 79 6.01 -2.52 -3.28
C LEU A 79 6.78 -1.46 -4.07
N THR A 80 8.10 -1.47 -3.95
CA THR A 80 8.97 -1.01 -5.03
C THR A 80 8.76 -1.90 -6.23
N ASN A 81 8.48 -1.32 -7.39
CA ASN A 81 8.39 -2.09 -8.63
C ASN A 81 9.78 -2.43 -9.17
N TRP A 82 10.36 -3.52 -8.67
CA TRP A 82 11.69 -3.99 -9.07
C TRP A 82 11.66 -4.99 -10.23
N TYR A 83 10.51 -5.60 -10.51
CA TYR A 83 10.37 -6.77 -11.37
C TYR A 83 10.00 -6.43 -12.82
N SER A 84 9.49 -5.22 -13.10
CA SER A 84 9.28 -4.77 -14.49
C SER A 84 10.56 -4.92 -15.32
N ASN A 85 10.40 -5.09 -16.64
CA ASN A 85 11.50 -5.39 -17.56
C ASN A 85 12.32 -6.63 -17.13
N SER A 86 11.63 -7.71 -16.76
CA SER A 86 12.27 -8.97 -16.35
C SER A 86 13.32 -8.81 -15.23
N GLY A 87 13.03 -7.93 -14.26
CA GLY A 87 13.93 -7.64 -13.13
C GLY A 87 15.08 -6.68 -13.43
N GLN A 88 15.15 -6.14 -14.65
CA GLN A 88 16.14 -5.13 -15.06
C GLN A 88 15.68 -3.69 -14.81
N ASN A 89 14.55 -3.49 -14.11
CA ASN A 89 14.17 -2.16 -13.66
C ASN A 89 15.33 -1.54 -12.83
N PRO A 90 15.82 -0.32 -13.12
CA PRO A 90 16.86 0.37 -12.34
C PRO A 90 16.54 0.49 -10.84
N ASN A 91 15.26 0.33 -10.49
CA ASN A 91 14.72 0.33 -9.15
C ASN A 91 15.05 -0.93 -8.35
N ASN A 92 15.52 -2.00 -9.00
CA ASN A 92 16.00 -3.22 -8.36
C ASN A 92 17.34 -2.99 -7.63
N LYS A 93 17.26 -2.19 -6.56
CA LYS A 93 18.36 -1.84 -5.64
C LYS A 93 17.81 -1.86 -4.22
N ASN A 94 18.67 -2.17 -3.24
CA ASN A 94 18.27 -2.16 -1.82
C ASN A 94 17.93 -0.76 -1.31
N GLU A 95 18.61 0.25 -1.84
CA GLU A 95 18.38 1.64 -1.46
C GLU A 95 16.97 2.07 -1.84
N ALA A 96 16.26 2.71 -0.90
CA ALA A 96 14.87 3.14 -1.06
C ALA A 96 13.86 2.02 -1.41
N PHE A 97 14.24 0.76 -1.19
CA PHE A 97 13.36 -0.39 -1.35
C PHE A 97 12.30 -0.44 -0.24
N VAL A 98 11.07 -0.73 -0.63
CA VAL A 98 9.89 -0.87 0.23
C VAL A 98 9.14 -2.11 -0.23
N GLN A 99 8.79 -2.98 0.70
CA GLN A 99 7.95 -4.13 0.43
C GLN A 99 7.07 -4.34 1.65
N MET A 100 5.85 -3.84 1.60
CA MET A 100 4.76 -4.29 2.45
C MET A 100 3.96 -5.26 1.59
N TYR A 101 3.96 -6.53 1.97
CA TYR A 101 3.40 -7.62 1.18
C TYR A 101 2.69 -8.51 2.17
N ASP A 102 1.37 -8.51 2.14
CA ASP A 102 0.48 -9.26 3.02
C ASP A 102 -0.42 -10.13 2.13
N ASP A 103 -0.07 -11.41 2.00
CA ASP A 103 -0.56 -12.30 0.93
C ASP A 103 -1.89 -12.99 1.23
N ASN A 104 -2.34 -12.89 2.47
CA ASN A 104 -3.68 -13.29 2.90
C ASN A 104 -4.46 -12.10 3.46
N ALA A 105 -3.84 -10.92 3.45
CA ALA A 105 -4.39 -9.67 3.91
C ALA A 105 -4.85 -9.73 5.38
N SER A 106 -4.21 -10.57 6.20
CA SER A 106 -4.59 -10.84 7.60
C SER A 106 -4.18 -9.72 8.56
N ASN A 107 -3.20 -8.91 8.16
CA ASN A 107 -2.64 -7.80 8.95
C ASN A 107 -3.37 -6.45 8.69
N TRP A 108 -4.46 -6.52 7.95
CA TRP A 108 -5.19 -5.40 7.39
C TRP A 108 -6.29 -4.86 8.32
N GLN A 109 -6.39 -3.53 8.37
CA GLN A 109 -7.49 -2.80 8.98
C GLN A 109 -8.06 -1.74 8.00
N ASN A 110 -9.35 -1.80 7.69
CA ASN A 110 -10.10 -0.70 7.04
C ASN A 110 -9.62 -0.24 5.64
N GLN A 111 -9.21 -1.13 4.71
CA GLN A 111 -8.94 -0.65 3.35
C GLN A 111 -10.24 -0.48 2.59
N LYS A 112 -10.24 0.51 1.72
CA LYS A 112 -11.40 0.87 0.91
C LYS A 112 -10.89 1.19 -0.48
N GLY A 113 -11.49 0.58 -1.49
CA GLY A 113 -11.41 1.02 -2.88
C GLY A 113 -12.74 1.66 -3.25
N TYR A 114 -12.75 2.86 -3.80
CA TYR A 114 -14.00 3.53 -4.20
C TYR A 114 -13.80 4.50 -5.35
N TRP A 115 -14.87 4.68 -6.11
CA TRP A 115 -14.99 5.67 -7.16
C TRP A 115 -15.50 7.00 -6.62
N ASN A 116 -15.17 8.11 -7.30
CA ASN A 116 -16.01 9.31 -7.21
C ASN A 116 -17.33 9.10 -7.98
N ARG A 117 -18.30 10.00 -7.77
CA ARG A 117 -19.62 9.94 -8.42
C ARG A 117 -19.59 9.89 -9.94
N GLU A 118 -18.59 10.49 -10.57
CA GLU A 118 -18.43 10.51 -12.02
C GLU A 118 -17.67 9.29 -12.56
N HIS A 119 -17.18 8.40 -11.69
CA HIS A 119 -16.37 7.22 -12.03
C HIS A 119 -15.10 7.56 -12.84
N THR A 120 -14.50 8.73 -12.58
CA THR A 120 -13.28 9.23 -13.23
C THR A 120 -12.05 9.22 -12.31
N VAL A 121 -12.26 8.98 -11.02
CA VAL A 121 -11.25 8.92 -9.97
C VAL A 121 -11.47 7.67 -9.13
N PHE A 122 -10.42 6.86 -8.98
CA PHE A 122 -10.39 5.74 -8.07
C PHE A 122 -9.49 6.04 -6.89
N THR A 123 -9.99 5.83 -5.68
CA THR A 123 -9.20 6.00 -4.45
C THR A 123 -9.10 4.67 -3.71
N VAL A 124 -7.87 4.33 -3.36
CA VAL A 124 -7.53 3.29 -2.41
C VAL A 124 -7.06 3.95 -1.13
N GLU A 125 -7.55 3.47 0.01
CA GLU A 125 -7.04 3.80 1.33
C GLU A 125 -6.81 2.51 2.10
N ALA A 126 -5.79 2.48 2.95
CA ALA A 126 -5.40 1.29 3.70
C ALA A 126 -4.78 1.66 5.04
N LYS A 127 -5.08 0.88 6.07
CA LYS A 127 -4.33 0.86 7.33
C LYS A 127 -4.03 -0.59 7.70
N GLY A 128 -2.99 -0.80 8.47
CA GLY A 128 -2.71 -2.11 9.02
C GLY A 128 -1.54 -2.07 9.98
N LYS A 129 -1.23 -3.23 10.54
CA LYS A 129 -0.23 -3.38 11.58
C LYS A 129 0.33 -4.79 11.61
N ASP A 130 1.50 -4.93 12.22
CA ASP A 130 2.17 -6.20 12.47
C ASP A 130 2.49 -7.05 11.21
N ALA A 131 2.56 -6.42 10.01
CA ALA A 131 2.92 -7.12 8.77
C ALA A 131 4.41 -7.46 8.79
N THR A 132 4.75 -8.76 8.85
CA THR A 132 6.06 -9.24 9.29
C THR A 132 6.68 -10.25 8.34
N TYR A 133 8.00 -10.13 8.05
CA TYR A 133 8.73 -11.15 7.29
C TYR A 133 8.57 -12.55 7.90
N PRO A 134 8.22 -13.60 7.13
CA PRO A 134 7.92 -14.89 7.73
C PRO A 134 9.19 -15.52 8.28
N SER A 135 9.09 -16.09 9.47
CA SER A 135 9.97 -17.19 9.87
C SER A 135 9.37 -18.50 9.36
N ARG A 136 10.15 -19.60 9.31
CA ARG A 136 9.64 -20.94 8.99
C ARG A 136 8.45 -21.38 9.86
N GLU A 137 8.24 -20.71 11.00
CA GLU A 137 7.23 -21.03 12.01
C GLU A 137 6.04 -20.06 11.99
N ASN A 138 6.11 -18.98 11.19
CA ASN A 138 5.02 -18.03 11.03
C ASN A 138 4.92 -17.64 9.54
N PRO A 139 4.11 -18.35 8.73
CA PRO A 139 3.92 -18.03 7.32
C PRO A 139 3.08 -16.76 7.21
N GLY A 140 3.73 -15.60 7.31
CA GLY A 140 3.13 -14.29 7.02
C GLY A 140 4.11 -13.41 6.25
N ASP A 141 3.57 -12.59 5.36
CA ASP A 141 4.02 -11.31 4.82
C ASP A 141 5.51 -11.11 4.52
N TYR A 142 5.95 -11.01 3.26
CA TYR A 142 7.38 -10.81 2.92
C TYR A 142 7.91 -9.37 3.19
N ALA A 143 7.59 -8.78 4.34
CA ALA A 143 7.85 -7.39 4.70
C ALA A 143 9.35 -7.04 4.72
N ARG A 144 9.74 -6.05 3.91
CA ARG A 144 11.10 -5.52 3.85
C ARG A 144 11.09 -4.00 3.73
N LEU A 145 12.17 -3.41 4.22
CA LEU A 145 12.46 -1.99 4.06
C LEU A 145 13.98 -1.80 3.92
N TRP A 146 14.38 -0.81 3.12
CA TRP A 146 15.75 -0.33 3.07
C TRP A 146 16.30 -0.04 4.47
N ASN A 147 17.47 -0.60 4.79
CA ASN A 147 18.22 -0.37 6.02
C ASN A 147 18.94 1.00 6.03
N ALA A 148 18.17 2.07 5.83
CA ALA A 148 18.67 3.43 5.71
C ALA A 148 19.62 3.80 6.87
N GLY A 149 20.77 4.41 6.55
CA GLY A 149 21.77 4.83 7.54
C GLY A 149 22.66 3.71 8.11
N ALA A 150 22.38 2.44 7.81
CA ALA A 150 23.29 1.33 8.06
C ALA A 150 24.17 1.04 6.83
N PRO A 151 25.27 0.28 6.97
CA PRO A 151 26.02 -0.23 5.82
C PRO A 151 25.09 -0.95 4.84
N GLN A 152 25.28 -0.71 3.54
CA GLN A 152 24.40 -1.23 2.51
C GLN A 152 24.29 -2.77 2.62
N GLY A 153 23.06 -3.26 2.68
CA GLY A 153 22.78 -4.69 2.78
C GLY A 153 21.53 -5.08 1.98
N SER A 154 21.39 -6.37 1.69
CA SER A 154 20.21 -6.99 1.10
C SER A 154 19.70 -8.13 1.98
N GLY A 155 18.54 -8.67 1.63
CA GLY A 155 18.01 -9.86 2.28
C GLY A 155 17.77 -9.61 3.76
N GLU A 156 18.45 -10.37 4.62
CA GLU A 156 18.18 -10.38 6.06
C GLU A 156 18.37 -9.02 6.75
N SER A 157 19.35 -8.21 6.33
CA SER A 157 19.51 -6.81 6.80
C SER A 157 18.31 -5.89 6.53
N THR A 158 17.38 -6.28 5.66
CA THR A 158 16.20 -5.49 5.25
C THR A 158 14.89 -6.09 5.71
N LYS A 159 14.92 -7.23 6.42
CA LYS A 159 13.72 -7.91 6.95
C LYS A 159 13.25 -7.25 8.24
N GLY A 160 11.98 -7.42 8.54
CA GLY A 160 11.40 -6.88 9.76
C GLY A 160 9.89 -6.85 9.71
N THR A 161 9.32 -5.95 10.49
CA THR A 161 7.87 -5.85 10.70
C THR A 161 7.41 -4.41 10.54
N TYR A 162 6.41 -4.16 9.69
CA TYR A 162 5.64 -2.92 9.75
C TYR A 162 4.72 -2.97 10.96
N LEU A 163 5.12 -2.33 12.05
CA LEU A 163 4.32 -2.24 13.28
C LEU A 163 3.02 -1.49 13.02
N VAL A 164 3.07 -0.46 12.19
CA VAL A 164 1.92 0.24 11.63
C VAL A 164 2.24 0.70 10.22
N TYR A 165 1.24 0.67 9.35
CA TYR A 165 1.31 1.29 8.03
C TYR A 165 -0.03 1.91 7.64
N GLU A 166 0.05 2.94 6.83
CA GLU A 166 -1.10 3.59 6.21
C GLU A 166 -0.71 4.07 4.82
N TYR A 167 -1.57 3.84 3.84
CA TYR A 167 -1.39 4.44 2.53
C TYR A 167 -2.70 4.89 1.93
N ARG A 168 -2.59 5.86 1.03
CA ARG A 168 -3.66 6.33 0.18
C ARG A 168 -3.10 6.47 -1.23
N LEU A 169 -3.77 5.91 -2.22
CA LEU A 169 -3.48 6.10 -3.64
C LEU A 169 -4.74 6.66 -4.32
N VAL A 170 -4.56 7.71 -5.11
CA VAL A 170 -5.62 8.33 -5.91
C VAL A 170 -5.17 8.29 -7.36
N ALA A 171 -5.95 7.58 -8.18
CA ALA A 171 -5.78 7.46 -9.63
C ALA A 171 -6.87 8.28 -10.33
N THR A 172 -6.50 9.12 -11.29
CA THR A 172 -7.43 10.05 -11.96
C THR A 172 -7.40 9.90 -13.48
N GLY A 173 -8.40 10.44 -14.18
CA GLY A 173 -8.50 10.33 -15.64
C GLY A 173 -8.88 8.92 -16.09
N LEU A 174 -9.53 8.18 -15.21
CA LEU A 174 -10.10 6.87 -15.50
C LEU A 174 -11.47 7.02 -16.17
N ALA A 175 -11.98 5.92 -16.71
CA ALA A 175 -13.35 5.81 -17.18
C ALA A 175 -13.93 4.50 -16.62
N GLY A 176 -14.52 4.58 -15.43
CA GLY A 176 -15.20 3.46 -14.80
C GLY A 176 -16.51 3.15 -15.54
N THR A 177 -16.68 1.90 -15.92
CA THR A 177 -17.92 1.36 -16.52
C THR A 177 -18.44 0.21 -15.69
N ASP A 178 -19.75 -0.01 -15.68
CA ASP A 178 -20.39 -1.18 -15.08
C ASP A 178 -20.74 -2.18 -16.21
N PRO A 179 -19.80 -3.06 -16.60
CA PRO A 179 -19.97 -3.92 -17.78
C PRO A 179 -21.09 -4.96 -17.58
N ASP A 180 -21.31 -5.40 -16.34
CA ASP A 180 -22.26 -6.46 -15.99
C ASP A 180 -23.63 -5.89 -15.57
N GLY A 181 -23.73 -4.58 -15.33
CA GLY A 181 -24.96 -3.92 -14.89
C GLY A 181 -25.33 -4.24 -13.44
N ASP A 182 -24.36 -4.60 -12.60
CA ASP A 182 -24.54 -5.06 -11.22
C ASP A 182 -24.12 -4.03 -10.16
N GLY A 183 -23.75 -2.83 -10.59
CA GLY A 183 -23.30 -1.72 -9.74
C GLY A 183 -21.81 -1.76 -9.39
N PHE A 184 -21.04 -2.70 -9.96
CA PHE A 184 -19.59 -2.74 -9.81
C PHE A 184 -18.90 -2.08 -10.98
N PHE A 185 -18.26 -0.94 -10.71
CA PHE A 185 -17.59 -0.16 -11.75
C PHE A 185 -16.14 -0.59 -11.87
N GLU A 186 -15.68 -0.76 -13.10
CA GLU A 186 -14.35 -1.22 -13.49
C GLU A 186 -13.72 -0.27 -14.51
N SER A 187 -12.41 -0.07 -14.46
CA SER A 187 -11.66 0.62 -15.51
C SER A 187 -10.66 -0.33 -16.17
N ALA A 188 -10.79 -0.47 -17.49
CA ALA A 188 -9.81 -1.12 -18.36
C ALA A 188 -8.74 -0.15 -18.91
N GLY A 189 -8.88 1.15 -18.63
CA GLY A 189 -7.93 2.19 -19.02
C GLY A 189 -6.90 2.50 -17.93
N ASN A 190 -5.73 2.96 -18.36
CA ASN A 190 -4.70 3.46 -17.46
C ASN A 190 -5.06 4.85 -16.94
N ALA A 191 -4.78 5.12 -15.67
CA ALA A 191 -4.95 6.45 -15.10
C ALA A 191 -4.02 7.47 -15.78
N ALA A 192 -4.50 8.71 -15.88
CA ALA A 192 -3.72 9.84 -16.37
C ALA A 192 -2.73 10.37 -15.32
N SER A 193 -3.07 10.26 -14.03
CA SER A 193 -2.15 10.63 -12.95
C SER A 193 -2.43 9.90 -11.63
N TYR A 194 -1.38 9.79 -10.82
CA TYR A 194 -1.38 9.22 -9.48
C TYR A 194 -0.90 10.23 -8.45
N SER A 195 -1.51 10.20 -7.27
CA SER A 195 -1.10 10.94 -6.09
C SER A 195 -1.41 10.16 -4.81
N GLY A 196 -0.84 10.59 -3.69
CA GLY A 196 -1.12 9.98 -2.39
C GLY A 196 0.12 9.84 -1.51
N TYR A 197 0.10 8.86 -0.61
CA TYR A 197 1.19 8.63 0.33
C TYR A 197 1.27 7.18 0.80
N PHE A 198 2.44 6.81 1.31
CA PHE A 198 2.64 5.63 2.15
C PHE A 198 3.42 6.07 3.39
N LYS A 199 2.93 5.71 4.58
CA LYS A 199 3.54 6.01 5.88
C LYS A 199 3.60 4.77 6.73
N GLY A 200 4.61 4.65 7.57
CA GLY A 200 4.68 3.53 8.51
C GLY A 200 5.82 3.61 9.51
N ILE A 201 5.75 2.74 10.50
CA ILE A 201 6.86 2.45 11.42
C ILE A 201 7.27 0.99 11.19
N PHE A 202 8.50 0.79 10.74
CA PHE A 202 9.08 -0.52 10.50
C PHE A 202 10.13 -0.84 11.57
N ARG A 203 10.04 -2.02 12.18
CA ARG A 203 11.04 -2.53 13.11
C ARG A 203 11.93 -3.53 12.39
N ASN A 204 13.23 -3.27 12.40
CA ASN A 204 14.23 -4.20 11.90
C ASN A 204 14.98 -4.82 13.08
N GLU A 205 15.06 -6.15 13.10
CA GLU A 205 15.75 -6.94 14.10
C GLU A 205 16.58 -8.01 13.40
N SER A 206 17.89 -7.87 13.49
CA SER A 206 18.89 -8.73 12.87
C SER A 206 20.02 -9.02 13.84
N GLU A 207 20.29 -10.30 14.08
CA GLU A 207 21.47 -10.73 14.84
C GLU A 207 22.75 -10.61 14.01
N ARG A 208 22.64 -10.78 12.68
CA ARG A 208 23.77 -10.77 11.74
C ARG A 208 24.17 -9.36 11.31
N TYR A 209 23.22 -8.43 11.23
CA TYR A 209 23.45 -7.02 10.88
C TYR A 209 22.91 -6.08 11.96
N PRO A 210 23.46 -6.09 13.18
CA PRO A 210 22.96 -5.31 14.30
C PRO A 210 22.97 -3.79 14.03
N ALA A 211 23.81 -3.31 13.11
CA ALA A 211 23.79 -1.91 12.66
C ALA A 211 22.47 -1.51 11.97
N SER A 212 21.74 -2.47 11.39
CA SER A 212 20.42 -2.27 10.78
C SER A 212 19.29 -2.29 11.81
N ASN A 213 19.56 -2.67 13.06
CA ASN A 213 18.51 -2.77 14.09
C ASN A 213 18.02 -1.38 14.48
N GLY A 214 16.69 -1.24 14.58
CA GLY A 214 16.05 0.00 14.98
C GLY A 214 14.63 0.13 14.44
N PHE A 215 14.09 1.33 14.63
CA PHE A 215 12.75 1.70 14.19
C PHE A 215 12.85 2.75 13.09
N TYR A 216 12.27 2.44 11.94
CA TYR A 216 12.31 3.25 10.74
C TYR A 216 10.95 3.90 10.53
N VAL A 217 10.89 5.22 10.62
CA VAL A 217 9.69 5.98 10.27
C VAL A 217 9.78 6.34 8.79
N VAL A 218 8.89 5.75 8.00
CA VAL A 218 8.82 5.89 6.55
C VAL A 218 7.73 6.91 6.21
N ASN A 219 8.07 7.88 5.37
CA ASN A 219 7.12 8.86 4.83
C ASN A 219 7.36 9.02 3.33
N LEU A 220 6.47 8.45 2.52
CA LEU A 220 6.55 8.49 1.06
C LEU A 220 5.36 9.26 0.50
N VAL A 221 5.62 9.95 -0.61
CA VAL A 221 4.64 10.66 -1.43
C VAL A 221 4.56 9.95 -2.77
N ILE A 222 3.34 9.57 -3.16
CA ILE A 222 3.06 8.95 -4.46
C ILE A 222 2.95 10.04 -5.52
N ASN A 223 3.50 9.78 -6.70
CA ASN A 223 3.51 10.66 -7.85
C ASN A 223 3.37 9.88 -9.16
N SER A 224 3.26 10.60 -10.28
CA SER A 224 3.08 10.01 -11.62
C SER A 224 4.40 9.75 -12.36
N THR A 225 5.55 9.94 -11.71
CA THR A 225 6.86 9.72 -12.32
C THR A 225 7.21 8.23 -12.19
N SER A 226 7.27 7.52 -13.31
CA SER A 226 7.65 6.11 -13.34
C SER A 226 8.59 5.84 -14.51
N TRP A 227 9.75 5.26 -14.21
CA TRP A 227 10.69 4.78 -15.22
C TRP A 227 10.05 3.67 -16.05
N ALA A 228 9.37 2.72 -15.41
CA ALA A 228 8.67 1.63 -16.08
C ALA A 228 7.61 2.14 -17.06
N VAL A 229 6.86 3.20 -16.73
CA VAL A 229 5.91 3.81 -17.67
C VAL A 229 6.64 4.48 -18.84
N THR A 230 7.67 5.28 -18.55
CA THR A 230 8.45 6.01 -19.57
C THR A 230 9.10 5.06 -20.59
N ASN A 231 9.47 3.86 -20.15
CA ASN A 231 10.14 2.85 -20.98
C ASN A 231 9.19 1.73 -21.45
N SER A 232 7.87 1.90 -21.32
CA SER A 232 6.87 0.92 -21.77
C SER A 232 7.03 -0.48 -21.16
N HIS A 233 7.41 -0.54 -19.89
CA HIS A 233 7.59 -1.78 -19.12
C HIS A 233 6.59 -1.96 -17.97
N ALA A 234 5.76 -0.95 -17.68
CA ALA A 234 4.72 -1.04 -16.67
C ALA A 234 3.50 -1.82 -17.20
N GLY A 235 2.92 -2.67 -16.35
CA GLY A 235 1.63 -3.31 -16.62
C GLY A 235 0.47 -2.31 -16.77
N SER A 236 -0.68 -2.83 -17.18
CA SER A 236 -1.94 -2.07 -17.22
C SER A 236 -2.51 -1.89 -15.82
N ASP A 237 -3.19 -0.78 -15.61
CA ASP A 237 -4.01 -0.60 -14.41
C ASP A 237 -5.23 -1.50 -14.42
N ASN A 238 -5.65 -1.92 -13.23
CA ASN A 238 -6.92 -2.57 -13.01
C ASN A 238 -7.52 -1.99 -11.73
N PHE A 239 -8.66 -1.30 -11.83
CA PHE A 239 -9.39 -0.76 -10.69
C PHE A 239 -10.85 -1.18 -10.77
N GLY A 240 -11.40 -1.68 -9.66
CA GLY A 240 -12.80 -2.09 -9.58
C GLY A 240 -13.37 -1.87 -8.20
N SER A 241 -14.61 -1.38 -8.09
CA SER A 241 -15.33 -1.27 -6.81
C SER A 241 -16.83 -1.10 -7.01
N ASN A 242 -17.62 -1.64 -6.07
CA ASN A 242 -19.06 -1.34 -5.94
C ASN A 242 -19.34 -0.09 -5.08
N THR A 243 -18.30 0.59 -4.59
CA THR A 243 -18.43 1.73 -3.68
C THR A 243 -18.18 3.04 -4.42
N VAL A 244 -19.11 3.99 -4.24
CA VAL A 244 -19.04 5.36 -4.78
C VAL A 244 -19.15 6.35 -3.63
N LYS A 245 -18.27 7.36 -3.59
CA LYS A 245 -18.27 8.42 -2.56
C LYS A 245 -18.29 9.82 -3.18
#